data_AF-A0AAD6XFU5-F1
#
_entry.id   AF-A0AAD6XFU5-F1
#
_cell.length_a   1.000
_cell.length_b   1.000
_cell.length_c   1.000
_cell.angle_alpha   90.00
_cell.angle_beta   90.00
_cell.angle_gamma   90.00
#
_symmetry.space_group_name_H-M   'P 1'
#
loop_
_entity.id
_entity.type
_entity.pdbx_description
1 polymer ?
#
loop_
_entity_poly.entity_id
_entity_poly.type
_entity_poly.pdbx_seq_one_letter_code
_entity_poly.pdbx_strand_id
1 'polypeptide(L)'
;MDIPAVAKRTHEEGEDPQPKRIKALEERELTIVDAKTKADPSQTTQDAPDALPENGAAKGKRRDASGYPGSRKGKDKDTKNAGRRRRTRNEEDLESGKTGAEPRSSAPRLPKRMCALLIGFCGSGYSGMQIQQNAKTIENELFDAMVRAGAVSEDNADDPVKVNIARAARTDAGVHAAGNIVSLKMITSVPGVSNMIARINEELPPEIRLWGTVRVQNSFNPRTLCDSRKYTYFFPSYLLIPPKPRSPQYCVLTKHAVTLPLATPSPVADHPFWAGGAPTDDRDDLVRKRAWRIGAAQLEQLRTAAQKYIATHNFHNFTVNGEFSDRSNQRIMKNIVIADPVVYGETEWISVLFHGQSFMMHQVRKMISALVLACRTGTPPHIIDELYGPRDVFIPKMPALGLLLEQPIFDSYNVRVARINEKLTPEHADYRPPIDFEVHKDAIAAFKQTYIYENMRRVEDRDGLFDAWIRMVDGYGGDDLLYLNPKGIIPPAAVIKDRHRKLPFKEKKLFDATSFPDGKQSMDAEEEDEEEMQVDKRKRIDTEG
;
A
#
# COMPACT_ATOMS: atom_id res chain seq x y z
N MET A 1 -47.85 54.57 26.20
CA MET A 1 -47.75 53.51 25.18
C MET A 1 -46.47 52.77 25.47
N ASP A 2 -46.63 51.64 26.13
CA ASP A 2 -45.59 50.89 26.84
C ASP A 2 -44.69 50.08 25.91
N ILE A 3 -43.41 50.04 26.26
CA ILE A 3 -42.39 49.11 25.74
C ILE A 3 -42.31 47.95 26.75
N PRO A 4 -42.56 46.68 26.38
CA PRO A 4 -42.36 45.58 27.31
C PRO A 4 -40.99 44.90 27.18
N ALA A 5 -40.31 44.91 28.33
CA ALA A 5 -39.34 43.98 28.93
C ALA A 5 -38.71 42.84 28.12
N VAL A 6 -37.37 42.85 28.15
CA VAL A 6 -36.44 41.76 27.82
C VAL A 6 -36.43 40.70 28.94
N ALA A 7 -36.76 39.46 28.62
CA ALA A 7 -36.57 38.31 29.51
C ALA A 7 -35.23 37.62 29.21
N LYS A 8 -34.33 37.62 30.21
CA LYS A 8 -33.09 36.83 30.23
C LYS A 8 -33.43 35.34 30.34
N ARG A 9 -32.94 34.51 29.41
CA ARG A 9 -32.78 33.06 29.62
C ARG A 9 -31.29 32.74 29.69
N THR A 10 -30.94 32.07 30.77
CA THR A 10 -29.64 31.48 31.09
C THR A 10 -29.30 30.36 30.09
N HIS A 11 -28.11 30.41 29.51
CA HIS A 11 -27.52 29.30 28.76
C HIS A 11 -26.91 28.32 29.77
N GLU A 12 -27.50 27.13 29.89
CA GLU A 12 -26.80 25.94 30.40
C GLU A 12 -25.97 25.35 29.26
N GLU A 13 -24.67 25.19 29.51
CA GLU A 13 -23.74 24.46 28.64
C GLU A 13 -24.08 22.98 28.65
N GLY A 14 -24.51 22.45 27.51
CA GLY A 14 -24.67 21.02 27.29
C GLY A 14 -23.33 20.41 26.86
N GLU A 15 -22.77 19.54 27.69
CA GLU A 15 -21.66 18.64 27.34
C GLU A 15 -21.99 17.82 26.08
N ASP A 16 -21.08 17.87 25.10
CA ASP A 16 -21.16 17.17 23.82
C ASP A 16 -20.90 15.64 23.99
N PRO A 17 -21.84 14.75 23.60
CA PRO A 17 -21.74 13.31 23.88
C PRO A 17 -20.80 12.51 22.94
N GLN A 18 -19.91 13.18 22.20
CA GLN A 18 -19.00 12.62 21.20
C GLN A 18 -18.10 11.44 21.65
N PRO A 19 -17.47 11.40 22.85
CA PRO A 19 -16.45 10.39 23.12
C PRO A 19 -17.01 8.98 23.39
N LYS A 20 -18.30 8.85 23.73
CA LYS A 20 -18.91 7.54 24.06
C LYS A 20 -19.38 6.77 22.82
N ARG A 21 -19.67 7.46 21.72
CA ARG A 21 -20.15 6.84 20.46
C ARG A 21 -19.00 6.29 19.61
N ILE A 22 -17.79 6.81 19.80
CA ILE A 22 -16.57 6.42 19.09
C ILE A 22 -16.02 5.08 19.59
N LYS A 23 -16.01 4.83 20.91
CA LYS A 23 -15.66 3.51 21.47
C LYS A 23 -16.56 2.37 20.98
N ALA A 24 -17.85 2.64 20.77
CA ALA A 24 -18.80 1.64 20.29
C ALA A 24 -18.64 1.27 18.80
N LEU A 25 -17.95 2.12 18.02
CA LEU A 25 -17.62 1.85 16.61
C LEU A 25 -16.37 0.97 16.50
N GLU A 26 -15.37 1.19 17.35
CA GLU A 26 -14.14 0.38 17.40
C GLU A 26 -14.39 -1.04 17.95
N GLU A 27 -15.27 -1.20 18.93
CA GLU A 27 -15.66 -2.53 19.45
C GLU A 27 -16.43 -3.37 18.41
N ARG A 28 -17.09 -2.72 17.44
CA ARG A 28 -17.79 -3.40 16.32
C ARG A 28 -16.84 -3.82 15.19
N GLU A 29 -15.76 -3.09 14.96
CA GLU A 29 -14.70 -3.53 14.03
C GLU A 29 -13.91 -4.71 14.58
N LEU A 30 -13.71 -4.81 15.90
CA LEU A 30 -13.03 -5.95 16.55
C LEU A 30 -13.88 -7.25 16.61
N THR A 31 -15.18 -7.15 16.87
CA THR A 31 -16.04 -8.35 17.06
C THR A 31 -16.25 -9.17 15.80
N ILE A 32 -16.10 -8.58 14.60
CA ILE A 32 -16.20 -9.29 13.32
C ILE A 32 -14.95 -10.15 13.04
N VAL A 33 -13.81 -9.81 13.63
CA VAL A 33 -12.54 -10.53 13.43
C VAL A 33 -12.44 -11.79 14.31
N ASP A 34 -13.03 -11.78 15.50
CA ASP A 34 -12.94 -12.87 16.47
C ASP A 34 -13.95 -14.01 16.25
N ALA A 35 -15.08 -13.75 15.56
CA ALA A 35 -16.16 -14.72 15.41
C ALA A 35 -15.87 -15.89 14.44
N LYS A 36 -14.74 -15.87 13.71
CA LYS A 36 -14.40 -16.93 12.73
C LYS A 36 -13.25 -17.87 13.14
N THR A 37 -12.71 -17.74 14.35
CA THR A 37 -11.53 -18.54 14.77
C THR A 37 -11.82 -19.55 15.89
N LYS A 38 -13.08 -19.92 16.11
CA LYS A 38 -13.44 -21.03 17.02
C LYS A 38 -14.52 -21.92 16.43
N ALA A 39 -14.09 -22.99 15.76
CA ALA A 39 -14.89 -24.20 15.60
C ALA A 39 -14.02 -25.39 16.05
N ASP A 40 -14.41 -25.98 17.17
CA ASP A 40 -13.79 -27.13 17.83
C ASP A 40 -14.24 -28.44 17.11
N PRO A 41 -13.39 -29.47 16.96
CA PRO A 41 -13.70 -30.67 16.19
C PRO A 41 -14.15 -31.79 17.12
N SER A 42 -15.45 -32.06 17.19
CA SER A 42 -15.94 -33.39 17.58
C SER A 42 -17.42 -33.55 17.23
N GLN A 43 -17.72 -34.47 16.31
CA GLN A 43 -18.74 -35.52 16.50
C GLN A 43 -18.81 -36.43 15.26
N THR A 44 -18.84 -37.72 15.56
CA THR A 44 -18.73 -38.89 14.69
C THR A 44 -20.07 -39.60 14.62
N THR A 45 -20.48 -40.08 13.43
CA THR A 45 -21.36 -41.26 13.16
C THR A 45 -21.32 -41.51 11.64
N GLN A 46 -20.61 -42.50 11.11
CA GLN A 46 -20.99 -43.92 10.89
C GLN A 46 -22.27 -44.13 10.06
N ASP A 47 -22.13 -44.56 8.80
CA ASP A 47 -22.53 -45.92 8.36
C ASP A 47 -22.01 -46.27 6.95
N ALA A 48 -21.63 -47.55 6.79
CA ALA A 48 -21.06 -48.24 5.60
C ALA A 48 -22.21 -48.89 4.75
N PRO A 49 -22.03 -49.79 3.72
CA PRO A 49 -20.89 -50.68 3.44
C PRO A 49 -20.49 -50.96 1.96
N ASP A 50 -19.32 -51.61 1.83
CA ASP A 50 -18.85 -52.67 0.92
C ASP A 50 -19.09 -52.64 -0.61
N ALA A 51 -18.00 -52.74 -1.39
CA ALA A 51 -17.52 -54.04 -1.93
C ALA A 51 -16.34 -53.88 -2.91
N LEU A 52 -15.25 -54.61 -2.66
CA LEU A 52 -14.25 -55.06 -3.64
C LEU A 52 -14.28 -56.60 -3.68
N PRO A 53 -13.93 -57.22 -4.80
CA PRO A 53 -12.87 -58.25 -4.73
C PRO A 53 -11.91 -58.16 -5.94
N GLU A 54 -10.59 -58.24 -5.69
CA GLU A 54 -9.68 -59.38 -5.92
C GLU A 54 -9.03 -59.38 -7.32
N ASN A 55 -7.84 -59.94 -7.57
CA ASN A 55 -6.57 -60.10 -6.88
C ASN A 55 -5.59 -60.60 -7.98
N GLY A 56 -4.29 -60.32 -7.92
CA GLY A 56 -3.36 -60.84 -8.93
C GLY A 56 -1.91 -60.39 -8.78
N ALA A 57 -1.23 -60.93 -7.76
CA ALA A 57 0.15 -60.63 -7.41
C ALA A 57 1.19 -61.25 -8.37
N ALA A 58 2.39 -60.64 -8.45
CA ALA A 58 3.68 -61.36 -8.30
C ALA A 58 4.92 -60.44 -8.23
N LYS A 59 5.66 -60.59 -7.12
CA LYS A 59 7.15 -60.61 -6.92
C LYS A 59 7.98 -59.37 -7.31
N GLY A 60 8.93 -58.85 -6.51
CA GLY A 60 9.49 -59.29 -5.24
C GLY A 60 10.64 -58.37 -4.74
N LYS A 61 10.78 -58.34 -3.40
CA LYS A 61 11.96 -58.16 -2.51
C LYS A 61 13.25 -57.42 -2.96
N ARG A 62 13.55 -56.39 -2.14
CA ARG A 62 14.75 -56.16 -1.29
C ARG A 62 16.10 -55.68 -1.90
N ARG A 63 16.56 -54.58 -1.26
CA ARG A 63 17.87 -54.29 -0.62
C ARG A 63 18.83 -53.32 -1.33
N ASP A 64 19.34 -52.42 -0.47
CA ASP A 64 20.44 -51.49 -0.67
C ASP A 64 21.73 -52.18 -1.11
N ALA A 65 22.51 -51.51 -1.96
CA ALA A 65 23.94 -51.22 -1.78
C ALA A 65 24.59 -50.72 -3.08
N SER A 66 25.44 -49.70 -2.94
CA SER A 66 26.71 -49.48 -3.63
C SER A 66 26.78 -49.37 -5.17
N GLY A 67 27.50 -48.33 -5.62
CA GLY A 67 28.46 -48.48 -6.73
C GLY A 67 28.31 -47.53 -7.90
N TYR A 68 29.02 -46.40 -7.84
CA TYR A 68 29.51 -45.71 -9.04
C TYR A 68 30.74 -46.47 -9.59
N PRO A 69 30.85 -46.77 -10.89
CA PRO A 69 32.11 -47.16 -11.49
C PRO A 69 32.89 -45.92 -11.95
N GLY A 70 34.15 -45.85 -11.52
CA GLY A 70 35.13 -44.87 -11.99
C GLY A 70 35.91 -45.34 -13.20
N SER A 71 36.48 -44.39 -13.93
CA SER A 71 37.68 -44.59 -14.76
C SER A 71 38.68 -43.48 -14.48
N ARG A 72 39.90 -43.90 -14.13
CA ARG A 72 41.05 -43.10 -13.70
C ARG A 72 42.01 -42.84 -14.87
N LYS A 73 42.62 -41.65 -14.86
CA LYS A 73 44.04 -41.34 -15.20
C LYS A 73 44.24 -39.83 -14.93
N GLY A 74 45.14 -39.29 -14.11
CA GLY A 74 46.15 -39.78 -13.17
C GLY A 74 47.38 -38.84 -13.22
N LYS A 75 47.81 -38.28 -12.06
CA LYS A 75 49.06 -37.53 -11.72
C LYS A 75 48.96 -35.99 -11.70
N ASP A 76 49.54 -35.25 -10.75
CA ASP A 76 50.31 -35.58 -9.54
C ASP A 76 50.14 -34.45 -8.48
N LYS A 77 50.53 -34.75 -7.25
CA LYS A 77 50.34 -33.98 -6.01
C LYS A 77 51.09 -32.64 -5.99
N ASP A 78 50.48 -31.63 -5.35
CA ASP A 78 51.21 -30.89 -4.32
C ASP A 78 50.30 -30.39 -3.18
N THR A 79 50.79 -30.59 -1.96
CA THR A 79 50.07 -30.40 -0.70
C THR A 79 50.27 -29.00 -0.13
N LYS A 80 49.19 -28.33 0.29
CA LYS A 80 49.03 -27.59 1.57
C LYS A 80 47.83 -26.64 1.49
N ASN A 81 46.75 -26.95 2.21
CA ASN A 81 45.82 -25.90 2.61
C ASN A 81 45.22 -26.22 3.99
N ALA A 82 45.94 -25.78 5.02
CA ALA A 82 45.44 -25.68 6.38
C ALA A 82 44.96 -24.24 6.61
N GLY A 83 43.72 -24.12 7.06
CA GLY A 83 43.05 -22.98 7.69
C GLY A 83 43.63 -21.57 7.50
N ARG A 84 42.88 -20.71 6.80
CA ARG A 84 42.97 -19.25 6.96
C ARG A 84 41.70 -18.69 7.59
N ARG A 85 41.73 -18.59 8.93
CA ARG A 85 40.97 -17.60 9.70
C ARG A 85 41.21 -16.23 9.05
N ARG A 86 40.13 -15.53 8.67
CA ARG A 86 40.19 -14.16 8.15
C ARG A 86 40.49 -13.23 9.33
N ARG A 87 41.79 -13.04 9.59
CA ARG A 87 42.35 -12.12 10.58
C ARG A 87 42.05 -10.69 10.11
N THR A 88 41.48 -9.87 10.99
CA THR A 88 41.36 -8.42 10.81
C THR A 88 42.76 -7.83 10.66
N ARG A 89 43.02 -7.15 9.55
CA ARG A 89 44.29 -6.47 9.28
C ARG A 89 44.20 -5.05 9.84
N ASN A 90 44.98 -4.78 10.88
CA ASN A 90 45.48 -3.46 11.26
C ASN A 90 46.97 -3.69 11.53
N GLU A 91 47.81 -3.25 10.60
CA GLU A 91 49.28 -3.07 10.72
C GLU A 91 49.80 -2.88 9.29
N GLU A 92 49.57 -1.71 8.70
CA GLU A 92 50.34 -1.22 7.54
C GLU A 92 50.16 0.29 7.27
N ASP A 93 49.63 1.07 8.22
CA ASP A 93 49.55 2.54 8.13
C ASP A 93 50.57 3.25 9.04
N LEU A 94 51.61 2.54 9.50
CA LEU A 94 52.75 3.12 10.20
C LEU A 94 53.97 3.17 9.28
N GLU A 95 53.87 3.88 8.15
CA GLU A 95 55.02 4.46 7.43
C GLU A 95 54.54 5.20 6.17
N SER A 96 53.85 6.32 6.34
CA SER A 96 53.98 7.42 5.37
C SER A 96 53.71 8.75 6.06
N GLY A 97 54.79 9.51 6.26
CA GLY A 97 54.71 10.88 6.76
C GLY A 97 54.03 11.78 5.73
N LYS A 98 52.83 12.27 6.06
CA LYS A 98 52.31 13.53 5.55
C LYS A 98 51.80 14.36 6.71
N THR A 99 52.45 15.49 6.89
CA THR A 99 52.20 16.56 7.84
C THR A 99 50.88 17.28 7.54
N GLY A 100 50.10 17.57 8.59
CA GLY A 100 49.11 18.65 8.58
C GLY A 100 47.63 18.25 8.38
N ALA A 101 47.05 17.49 9.31
CA ALA A 101 45.63 17.59 9.64
C ALA A 101 45.46 17.20 11.12
N GLU A 102 44.81 18.06 11.91
CA GLU A 102 44.53 17.74 13.32
C GLU A 102 43.74 16.43 13.44
N PRO A 103 44.06 15.56 14.42
CA PRO A 103 43.32 14.34 14.63
C PRO A 103 41.92 14.71 15.13
N ARG A 104 40.88 14.47 14.32
CA ARG A 104 39.49 14.45 14.81
C ARG A 104 39.47 13.52 16.02
N SER A 105 39.13 14.04 17.19
CA SER A 105 39.01 13.25 18.41
C SER A 105 38.04 12.10 18.15
N SER A 106 38.55 10.87 18.03
CA SER A 106 37.68 9.72 17.76
C SER A 106 36.85 9.46 19.01
N ALA A 107 35.61 9.92 19.01
CA ALA A 107 34.66 9.63 20.07
C ALA A 107 34.61 8.11 20.33
N PRO A 108 34.40 7.67 21.59
CA PRO A 108 34.37 6.25 21.91
C PRO A 108 33.31 5.51 21.08
N ARG A 109 33.73 4.42 20.43
CA ARG A 109 32.85 3.63 19.54
C ARG A 109 31.80 2.90 20.35
N LEU A 110 30.56 3.40 20.30
CA LEU A 110 29.41 2.76 20.95
C LEU A 110 28.93 1.51 20.17
N PRO A 111 28.42 0.48 20.87
CA PRO A 111 27.96 -0.75 20.23
C PRO A 111 26.71 -0.49 19.37
N LYS A 112 26.78 -0.89 18.10
CA LYS A 112 25.65 -0.85 17.16
C LYS A 112 24.87 -2.16 17.19
N ARG A 113 23.55 -2.10 17.04
CA ARG A 113 22.64 -3.25 16.98
C ARG A 113 21.66 -3.06 15.84
N MET A 114 21.31 -4.16 15.17
CA MET A 114 20.25 -4.13 14.17
C MET A 114 18.90 -3.96 14.87
N CYS A 115 18.17 -2.93 14.48
CA CYS A 115 16.84 -2.63 14.99
C CYS A 115 15.84 -2.51 13.85
N ALA A 116 14.60 -2.91 14.09
CA ALA A 116 13.43 -2.54 13.30
C ALA A 116 12.77 -1.33 13.97
N LEU A 117 12.53 -0.29 13.18
CA LEU A 117 11.91 0.96 13.57
C LEU A 117 10.48 0.94 13.03
N LEU A 118 9.51 1.05 13.92
CA LEU A 118 8.09 1.17 13.60
C LEU A 118 7.82 2.65 13.39
N ILE A 119 7.51 3.04 12.16
CA ILE A 119 7.31 4.45 11.81
C ILE A 119 5.93 4.68 11.19
N GLY A 120 5.42 5.90 11.32
CA GLY A 120 4.27 6.41 10.58
C GLY A 120 4.61 7.79 10.00
N PHE A 121 4.04 8.13 8.86
CA PHE A 121 4.28 9.41 8.21
C PHE A 121 3.12 9.85 7.30
N CYS A 122 2.94 11.16 7.20
CA CYS A 122 2.20 11.78 6.11
C CYS A 122 3.18 12.01 4.94
N GLY A 123 2.90 11.40 3.79
CA GLY A 123 3.78 11.50 2.62
C GLY A 123 3.76 12.86 1.92
N SER A 124 2.82 13.75 2.26
CA SER A 124 2.67 15.01 1.53
C SER A 124 3.91 15.89 1.61
N GLY A 125 4.40 16.35 0.46
CA GLY A 125 5.64 17.12 0.38
C GLY A 125 6.92 16.29 0.30
N TYR A 126 6.81 14.95 0.26
CA TYR A 126 7.95 14.03 0.14
C TYR A 126 7.91 13.25 -1.18
N SER A 127 9.07 13.08 -1.81
CA SER A 127 9.25 12.30 -3.05
C SER A 127 9.32 10.79 -2.80
N GLY A 128 8.59 10.32 -1.78
CA GLY A 128 8.42 8.91 -1.43
C GLY A 128 9.27 8.48 -0.24
N MET A 129 9.28 7.16 0.00
CA MET A 129 10.01 6.58 1.13
C MET A 129 11.53 6.62 0.93
N GLN A 130 11.99 6.08 -0.20
CA GLN A 130 13.39 5.74 -0.41
C GLN A 130 14.26 6.98 -0.65
N ILE A 131 15.45 7.01 -0.06
CA ILE A 131 16.49 8.02 -0.32
C ILE A 131 16.77 8.17 -1.82
N GLN A 132 16.70 9.41 -2.30
CA GLN A 132 17.03 9.82 -3.67
C GLN A 132 17.97 11.03 -3.63
N GLN A 133 18.75 11.22 -4.69
CA GLN A 133 19.63 12.38 -4.82
C GLN A 133 18.78 13.64 -5.06
N ASN A 134 19.02 14.71 -4.29
CA ASN A 134 18.38 16.02 -4.44
C ASN A 134 16.85 16.06 -4.23
N ALA A 135 16.27 15.08 -3.52
CA ALA A 135 14.85 15.07 -3.21
C ALA A 135 14.60 14.87 -1.71
N LYS A 136 13.54 15.49 -1.19
CA LYS A 136 13.10 15.30 0.20
C LYS A 136 12.36 13.97 0.31
N THR A 137 12.86 13.03 1.11
CA THR A 137 12.28 11.69 1.27
C THR A 137 12.13 11.34 2.74
N ILE A 138 11.23 10.41 3.05
CA ILE A 138 10.97 10.02 4.44
C ILE A 138 12.23 9.40 5.08
N GLU A 139 12.95 8.56 4.34
CA GLU A 139 14.19 7.97 4.83
C GLU A 139 15.30 8.98 5.06
N ASN A 140 15.41 10.03 4.23
CA ASN A 140 16.38 11.10 4.46
C ASN A 140 16.08 11.82 5.78
N GLU A 141 14.84 12.24 5.99
CA GLU A 141 14.44 12.95 7.21
C GLU A 141 14.65 12.08 8.47
N LEU A 142 14.29 10.79 8.38
CA LEU A 142 14.50 9.82 9.46
C LEU A 142 15.98 9.61 9.75
N PHE A 143 16.79 9.41 8.71
CA PHE A 143 18.21 9.14 8.87
C PHE A 143 18.92 10.35 9.48
N ASP A 144 18.64 11.56 8.99
CA ASP A 144 19.21 12.80 9.52
C ASP A 144 18.80 13.04 10.98
N ALA A 145 17.54 12.78 11.33
CA ALA A 145 17.07 12.85 12.71
C ALA A 145 17.80 11.84 13.61
N MET A 146 18.07 10.64 13.12
CA MET A 146 18.83 9.63 13.86
C MET A 146 20.30 10.00 14.03
N VAL A 147 20.92 10.68 13.06
CA VAL A 147 22.27 11.24 13.20
C VAL A 147 22.28 12.32 14.28
N ARG A 148 21.35 13.29 14.24
CA ARG A 148 21.23 14.36 15.25
C ARG A 148 20.95 13.83 16.66
N ALA A 149 20.13 12.79 16.77
CA ALA A 149 19.83 12.10 18.03
C ALA A 149 21.03 11.28 18.59
N GLY A 150 22.09 11.07 17.81
CA GLY A 150 23.24 10.23 18.16
C GLY A 150 22.99 8.72 18.01
N ALA A 151 21.85 8.32 17.45
CA ALA A 151 21.53 6.93 17.13
C ALA A 151 22.39 6.37 15.98
N VAL A 152 22.88 7.25 15.10
CA VAL A 152 23.87 6.92 14.06
C VAL A 152 25.14 7.72 14.36
N SER A 153 26.29 7.04 14.38
CA SER A 153 27.58 7.71 14.62
C SER A 153 27.95 8.64 13.47
N GLU A 154 28.66 9.72 13.75
CA GLU A 154 29.17 10.67 12.74
C GLU A 154 29.97 9.99 11.63
N ASP A 155 30.78 8.96 11.94
CA ASP A 155 31.53 8.16 10.96
C ASP A 155 30.67 7.43 9.90
N ASN A 156 29.36 7.28 10.20
CA ASN A 156 28.39 6.61 9.35
C ASN A 156 27.33 7.59 8.79
N ALA A 157 27.38 8.86 9.16
CA ALA A 157 26.36 9.85 8.83
C ALA A 157 26.36 10.28 7.35
N ASP A 158 27.44 9.99 6.63
CA ASP A 158 27.62 10.32 5.22
C ASP A 158 26.99 9.30 4.26
N ASP A 159 26.81 8.04 4.69
CA ASP A 159 26.32 6.96 3.84
C ASP A 159 25.38 5.99 4.58
N PRO A 160 24.06 6.04 4.28
CA PRO A 160 23.06 5.12 4.83
C PRO A 160 23.34 3.63 4.57
N VAL A 161 24.14 3.28 3.55
CA VAL A 161 24.55 1.91 3.28
C VAL A 161 25.44 1.36 4.41
N LYS A 162 26.24 2.21 5.07
CA LYS A 162 27.11 1.81 6.19
C LYS A 162 26.34 1.32 7.41
N VAL A 163 25.07 1.71 7.55
CA VAL A 163 24.17 1.20 8.61
C VAL A 163 23.22 0.11 8.12
N ASN A 164 23.33 -0.32 6.86
CA ASN A 164 22.48 -1.35 6.25
C ASN A 164 20.98 -1.01 6.35
N ILE A 165 20.61 0.20 5.91
CA ILE A 165 19.22 0.64 5.89
C ILE A 165 18.39 -0.19 4.91
N ALA A 166 17.25 -0.70 5.36
CA ALA A 166 16.26 -1.41 4.55
C ALA A 166 14.84 -1.08 5.03
N ARG A 167 13.83 -1.35 4.20
CA ARG A 167 12.43 -0.97 4.44
C ARG A 167 11.46 -2.07 4.04
N ALA A 168 10.33 -2.20 4.74
CA ALA A 168 9.31 -3.22 4.44
C ALA A 168 8.49 -2.91 3.20
N ALA A 169 8.11 -1.64 3.04
CA ALA A 169 7.35 -1.14 1.90
C ALA A 169 8.01 0.13 1.36
N ARG A 170 8.13 0.22 0.04
CA ARG A 170 8.45 1.46 -0.66
C ARG A 170 7.11 2.12 -0.97
N THR A 171 6.89 3.31 -0.43
CA THR A 171 5.75 4.13 -0.81
C THR A 171 6.18 5.06 -1.94
N ASP A 172 5.32 5.20 -2.94
CA ASP A 172 5.50 6.17 -4.02
C ASP A 172 5.46 7.60 -3.46
N ALA A 173 5.84 8.57 -4.30
CA ALA A 173 5.81 9.98 -3.92
C ALA A 173 4.49 10.32 -3.23
N GLY A 174 4.62 10.85 -2.01
CA GLY A 174 3.59 11.24 -1.05
C GLY A 174 2.37 10.36 -0.82
N VAL A 175 2.51 9.06 -1.06
CA VAL A 175 1.68 8.05 -0.41
C VAL A 175 1.96 8.05 1.10
N HIS A 176 0.90 7.94 1.90
CA HIS A 176 0.98 8.00 3.37
C HIS A 176 1.24 6.61 3.98
N ALA A 177 1.74 6.56 5.22
CA ALA A 177 1.84 5.32 5.98
C ALA A 177 1.46 5.53 7.45
N ALA A 178 0.49 4.77 7.94
CA ALA A 178 0.19 4.69 9.37
C ALA A 178 1.27 3.86 10.09
N GLY A 179 1.71 2.78 9.44
CA GLY A 179 2.77 1.90 9.88
C GLY A 179 3.65 1.45 8.72
N ASN A 180 4.95 1.66 8.85
CA ASN A 180 5.98 1.05 8.01
C ASN A 180 7.14 0.58 8.91
N ILE A 181 7.97 -0.31 8.40
CA ILE A 181 9.18 -0.75 9.09
C ILE A 181 10.40 -0.31 8.30
N VAL A 182 11.32 0.36 9.00
CA VAL A 182 12.70 0.58 8.54
C VAL A 182 13.62 -0.22 9.44
N SER A 183 14.61 -0.91 8.89
CA SER A 183 15.67 -1.56 9.67
C SER A 183 17.01 -0.91 9.42
N LEU A 184 17.79 -0.69 10.48
CA LEU A 184 19.19 -0.27 10.37
C LEU A 184 19.98 -0.61 11.63
N LYS A 185 21.31 -0.55 11.52
CA LYS A 185 22.24 -0.70 12.64
C LYS A 185 22.38 0.64 13.37
N MET A 186 21.76 0.74 14.54
CA MET A 186 21.78 1.94 15.38
C MET A 186 22.46 1.71 16.73
N ILE A 187 22.87 2.79 17.36
CA ILE A 187 23.32 2.83 18.76
C ILE A 187 22.06 2.91 19.62
N THR A 188 21.82 1.91 20.46
CA THR A 188 20.60 1.82 21.29
C THR A 188 20.72 2.56 22.62
N SER A 189 21.95 2.80 23.08
CA SER A 189 22.23 3.41 24.38
C SER A 189 23.25 4.53 24.19
N VAL A 190 22.74 5.75 24.04
CA VAL A 190 23.56 6.95 23.91
C VAL A 190 23.71 7.60 25.29
N PRO A 191 24.94 7.92 25.75
CA PRO A 191 25.15 8.59 27.02
C PRO A 191 24.35 9.90 27.12
N GLY A 192 23.64 10.10 28.22
CA GLY A 192 22.81 11.29 28.44
C GLY A 192 21.41 11.25 27.79
N VAL A 193 21.06 10.20 27.04
CA VAL A 193 19.73 10.02 26.44
C VAL A 193 19.02 8.85 27.13
N SER A 194 18.00 9.16 27.94
CA SER A 194 17.20 8.14 28.64
C SER A 194 16.17 7.47 27.74
N ASN A 195 15.54 8.23 26.83
CA ASN A 195 14.54 7.73 25.89
C ASN A 195 14.93 8.08 24.45
N MET A 196 15.48 7.09 23.74
CA MET A 196 15.90 7.24 22.35
C MET A 196 14.74 7.57 21.40
N ILE A 197 13.55 7.01 21.65
CA ILE A 197 12.38 7.23 20.78
C ILE A 197 11.91 8.68 20.89
N ALA A 198 11.80 9.20 22.11
CA ALA A 198 11.41 10.59 22.35
C ALA A 198 12.42 11.56 21.72
N ARG A 199 13.73 11.31 21.91
CA ARG A 199 14.78 12.13 21.33
C ARG A 199 14.77 12.15 19.81
N ILE A 200 14.54 11.00 19.15
CA ILE A 200 14.41 10.97 17.68
C ILE A 200 13.17 11.73 17.23
N ASN A 201 12.04 11.59 17.94
CA ASN A 201 10.81 12.31 17.61
C ASN A 201 10.91 13.84 17.81
N GLU A 202 11.74 14.33 18.73
CA GLU A 202 12.06 15.76 18.89
C GLU A 202 12.78 16.33 17.66
N GLU A 203 13.57 15.50 16.98
CA GLU A 203 14.32 15.86 15.78
C GLU A 203 13.52 15.65 14.48
N LEU A 204 12.35 14.99 14.58
CA LEU A 204 11.47 14.69 13.45
C LEU A 204 10.35 15.74 13.34
N PRO A 205 9.96 16.10 12.10
CA PRO A 205 8.79 16.95 11.89
C PRO A 205 7.51 16.24 12.36
N PRO A 206 6.44 16.98 12.72
CA PRO A 206 5.26 16.40 13.32
C PRO A 206 4.53 15.37 12.46
N GLU A 207 4.70 15.48 11.15
CA GLU A 207 4.17 14.58 10.13
C GLU A 207 4.93 13.25 10.02
N ILE A 208 6.02 13.04 10.75
CA ILE A 208 6.77 11.78 10.80
C ILE A 208 6.93 11.36 12.27
N ARG A 209 6.58 10.11 12.57
CA ARG A 209 6.60 9.57 13.93
C ARG A 209 7.29 8.22 13.98
N LEU A 210 8.20 8.08 14.94
CA LEU A 210 8.75 6.81 15.38
C LEU A 210 7.88 6.29 16.54
N TRP A 211 7.13 5.23 16.28
CA TRP A 211 6.30 4.55 17.28
C TRP A 211 7.14 3.79 18.30
N GLY A 212 8.15 3.07 17.80
CA GLY A 212 8.97 2.22 18.62
C GLY A 212 10.15 1.63 17.88
N THR A 213 11.05 1.01 18.63
CA THR A 213 12.20 0.30 18.10
C THR A 213 12.28 -1.10 18.70
N VAL A 214 12.46 -2.11 17.85
CA VAL A 214 12.61 -3.50 18.24
C VAL A 214 13.99 -3.97 17.85
N ARG A 215 14.78 -4.50 18.80
CA ARG A 215 16.05 -5.14 18.46
C ARG A 215 15.77 -6.45 17.72
N VAL A 216 16.43 -6.65 16.59
CA VAL A 216 16.23 -7.82 15.70
C VAL A 216 17.54 -8.58 15.48
N GLN A 217 17.49 -9.65 14.70
CA GLN A 217 18.68 -10.39 14.28
C GLN A 217 19.52 -9.56 13.30
N ASN A 218 20.85 -9.74 13.28
CA ASN A 218 21.74 -8.96 12.42
C ASN A 218 21.48 -9.16 10.91
N SER A 219 20.87 -10.28 10.52
CA SER A 219 20.47 -10.61 9.15
C SER A 219 19.03 -10.22 8.81
N PHE A 220 18.33 -9.55 9.72
CA PHE A 220 16.95 -9.12 9.50
C PHE A 220 16.87 -8.17 8.30
N ASN A 221 15.96 -8.47 7.37
CA ASN A 221 15.60 -7.58 6.29
C ASN A 221 14.06 -7.48 6.24
N PRO A 222 13.49 -6.30 6.49
CA PRO A 222 12.05 -6.11 6.60
C PRO A 222 11.32 -6.35 5.28
N ARG A 223 11.98 -6.22 4.13
CA ARG A 223 11.37 -6.51 2.83
C ARG A 223 11.15 -8.00 2.63
N THR A 224 12.17 -8.80 2.87
CA THR A 224 12.15 -10.25 2.57
C THR A 224 11.45 -11.07 3.64
N LEU A 225 11.36 -10.54 4.86
CA LEU A 225 10.69 -11.21 5.99
C LEU A 225 9.23 -10.74 6.18
N CYS A 226 8.75 -9.78 5.40
CA CYS A 226 7.37 -9.35 5.44
C CYS A 226 6.48 -10.36 4.70
N ASP A 227 5.41 -10.80 5.36
CA ASP A 227 4.49 -11.83 4.84
C ASP A 227 3.35 -11.25 4.00
N SER A 228 2.88 -10.06 4.37
CA SER A 228 1.78 -9.37 3.69
C SER A 228 1.71 -7.90 4.10
N ARG A 229 0.97 -7.09 3.34
CA ARG A 229 0.73 -5.68 3.66
C ARG A 229 -0.75 -5.38 3.65
N LYS A 230 -1.15 -4.44 4.51
CA LYS A 230 -2.48 -3.86 4.52
C LYS A 230 -2.40 -2.44 3.98
N TYR A 231 -3.19 -2.13 2.96
CA TYR A 231 -3.35 -0.78 2.41
C TYR A 231 -4.79 -0.36 2.54
N THR A 232 -5.03 0.89 2.87
CA THR A 232 -6.34 1.52 2.78
C THR A 232 -6.35 2.48 1.61
N TYR A 233 -7.41 2.45 0.82
CA TYR A 233 -7.72 3.51 -0.14
C TYR A 233 -8.95 4.27 0.32
N PHE A 234 -8.81 5.59 0.49
CA PHE A 234 -9.84 6.48 0.99
C PHE A 234 -10.25 7.46 -0.11
N PHE A 235 -11.52 7.46 -0.49
CA PHE A 235 -12.00 8.25 -1.63
C PHE A 235 -13.43 8.80 -1.42
N PRO A 236 -13.78 9.93 -2.04
CA PRO A 236 -15.14 10.46 -1.98
C PRO A 236 -16.15 9.57 -2.72
N SER A 237 -17.32 9.34 -2.11
CA SER A 237 -18.33 8.44 -2.69
C SER A 237 -18.85 8.94 -4.03
N TYR A 238 -18.87 10.26 -4.28
CA TYR A 238 -19.35 10.86 -5.53
C TYR A 238 -18.63 10.39 -6.79
N LEU A 239 -17.47 9.74 -6.67
CA LEU A 239 -16.79 9.11 -7.80
C LEU A 239 -17.63 7.99 -8.44
N LEU A 240 -18.61 7.46 -7.70
CA LEU A 240 -19.56 6.44 -8.14
C LEU A 240 -20.78 7.00 -8.87
N ILE A 241 -20.91 8.33 -8.97
CA ILE A 241 -21.91 8.98 -9.82
C ILE A 241 -21.57 8.67 -11.28
N PRO A 242 -22.50 8.19 -12.12
CA PRO A 242 -22.20 7.84 -13.52
C PRO A 242 -21.71 9.05 -14.34
N PRO A 243 -21.03 8.80 -15.48
CA PRO A 243 -20.54 9.85 -16.36
C PRO A 243 -21.57 10.95 -16.65
N LYS A 244 -21.12 12.21 -16.61
CA LYS A 244 -21.98 13.37 -16.88
C LYS A 244 -22.67 13.21 -18.26
N PRO A 245 -23.99 13.37 -18.37
CA PRO A 245 -24.67 13.26 -19.66
C PRO A 245 -24.04 14.18 -20.71
N ARG A 246 -23.85 13.66 -21.92
CA ARG A 246 -23.18 14.33 -23.05
C ARG A 246 -21.67 14.53 -22.89
N SER A 247 -21.04 14.05 -21.81
CA SER A 247 -19.57 13.97 -21.77
C SER A 247 -19.07 13.02 -22.88
N PRO A 248 -17.82 13.19 -23.36
CA PRO A 248 -17.23 12.28 -24.34
C PRO A 248 -17.34 10.81 -23.91
N GLN A 249 -17.03 10.48 -22.65
CA GLN A 249 -17.12 9.12 -22.14
C GLN A 249 -18.56 8.61 -22.14
N TYR A 250 -19.51 9.43 -21.67
CA TYR A 250 -20.94 9.10 -21.72
C TYR A 250 -21.36 8.73 -23.15
N CYS A 251 -21.04 9.59 -24.12
CA CYS A 251 -21.42 9.40 -25.52
C CYS A 251 -20.83 8.12 -26.11
N VAL A 252 -19.56 7.82 -25.82
CA VAL A 252 -18.89 6.62 -26.32
C VAL A 252 -19.48 5.35 -25.72
N LEU A 253 -19.68 5.32 -24.40
CA LEU A 253 -20.28 4.17 -23.72
C LEU A 253 -21.72 3.91 -24.17
N THR A 254 -22.55 4.95 -24.30
CA THR A 254 -23.92 4.81 -24.80
C THR A 254 -23.95 4.31 -26.24
N LYS A 255 -23.12 4.87 -27.13
CA LYS A 255 -23.02 4.40 -28.53
C LYS A 255 -22.62 2.94 -28.61
N HIS A 256 -21.62 2.54 -27.83
CA HIS A 256 -21.16 1.15 -27.81
C HIS A 256 -22.21 0.20 -27.22
N ALA A 257 -22.91 0.60 -26.14
CA ALA A 257 -23.94 -0.23 -25.52
C ALA A 257 -25.05 -0.64 -26.51
N VAL A 258 -25.44 0.25 -27.43
CA VAL A 258 -26.45 -0.04 -28.48
C VAL A 258 -25.96 -1.08 -29.49
N THR A 259 -24.65 -1.23 -29.67
CA THR A 259 -24.07 -2.24 -30.58
C THR A 259 -24.04 -3.64 -29.98
N LEU A 260 -24.29 -3.79 -28.67
CA LEU A 260 -24.24 -5.09 -28.00
C LEU A 260 -25.55 -5.88 -28.24
N PRO A 261 -25.47 -7.19 -28.55
CA PRO A 261 -26.66 -8.02 -28.80
C PRO A 261 -27.62 -8.04 -27.59
N LEU A 262 -28.92 -7.83 -27.82
CA LEU A 262 -29.93 -7.38 -26.84
C LEU A 262 -29.61 -5.98 -26.31
N ALA A 263 -30.41 -4.99 -26.71
CA ALA A 263 -30.38 -3.63 -26.21
C ALA A 263 -30.55 -3.64 -24.68
N THR A 264 -29.43 -3.77 -23.98
CA THR A 264 -29.38 -3.68 -22.53
C THR A 264 -29.39 -2.19 -22.24
N PRO A 265 -30.39 -1.66 -21.51
CA PRO A 265 -30.39 -0.26 -21.13
C PRO A 265 -29.06 0.03 -20.45
N SER A 266 -28.34 1.05 -20.94
CA SER A 266 -27.11 1.45 -20.30
C SER A 266 -27.49 2.02 -18.92
N PRO A 267 -26.94 1.50 -17.80
CA PRO A 267 -27.17 2.07 -16.46
C PRO A 267 -26.68 3.51 -16.34
N VAL A 268 -25.89 3.95 -17.33
CA VAL A 268 -25.33 5.29 -17.46
C VAL A 268 -26.40 6.32 -17.90
N ALA A 269 -27.43 5.87 -18.62
CA ALA A 269 -28.54 6.74 -19.02
C ALA A 269 -29.54 6.84 -17.86
N ASP A 270 -29.85 8.07 -17.44
CA ASP A 270 -30.95 8.39 -16.52
C ASP A 270 -30.71 8.20 -15.01
N HIS A 271 -29.49 8.48 -14.53
CA HIS A 271 -29.24 8.52 -13.09
C HIS A 271 -29.89 9.76 -12.41
N PRO A 272 -30.58 9.61 -11.25
CA PRO A 272 -31.31 10.70 -10.59
C PRO A 272 -30.48 11.95 -10.27
N PHE A 273 -29.17 11.79 -10.02
CA PHE A 273 -28.26 12.93 -9.78
C PHE A 273 -28.22 13.94 -10.95
N TRP A 274 -28.44 13.45 -12.17
CA TRP A 274 -28.45 14.26 -13.39
C TRP A 274 -29.87 14.69 -13.81
N ALA A 275 -30.91 14.34 -13.04
CA ALA A 275 -32.27 14.80 -13.27
C ALA A 275 -32.33 16.33 -13.13
N GLY A 276 -32.98 17.01 -14.07
CA GLY A 276 -33.04 18.48 -14.12
C GLY A 276 -31.93 19.15 -14.95
N GLY A 277 -31.03 18.36 -15.54
CA GLY A 277 -29.93 18.86 -16.37
C GLY A 277 -28.63 18.99 -15.58
N ALA A 278 -27.51 18.71 -16.25
CA ALA A 278 -26.19 18.83 -15.63
C ALA A 278 -25.79 20.32 -15.59
N PRO A 279 -25.24 20.83 -14.45
CA PRO A 279 -24.77 22.20 -14.38
C PRO A 279 -23.75 22.52 -15.48
N THR A 280 -23.77 23.77 -15.94
CA THR A 280 -22.79 24.26 -16.92
C THR A 280 -21.45 24.60 -16.28
N ASP A 281 -21.42 24.90 -14.98
CA ASP A 281 -20.20 25.27 -14.24
C ASP A 281 -19.65 24.10 -13.41
N ASP A 282 -18.33 23.97 -13.40
CA ASP A 282 -17.62 22.89 -12.71
C ASP A 282 -17.67 23.04 -11.18
N ARG A 283 -17.72 24.27 -10.65
CA ARG A 283 -17.76 24.49 -9.20
C ARG A 283 -19.13 24.12 -8.64
N ASP A 284 -20.20 24.55 -9.32
CA ASP A 284 -21.56 24.18 -8.94
C ASP A 284 -21.76 22.66 -8.98
N ASP A 285 -21.18 21.99 -9.98
CA ASP A 285 -21.23 20.53 -10.07
C ASP A 285 -20.50 19.85 -8.92
N LEU A 286 -19.32 20.35 -8.52
CA LEU A 286 -18.58 19.84 -7.37
C LEU A 286 -19.35 19.99 -6.06
N VAL A 287 -20.02 21.12 -5.84
CA VAL A 287 -20.88 21.32 -4.64
C VAL A 287 -21.99 20.26 -4.59
N ARG A 288 -22.67 20.00 -5.71
CA ARG A 288 -23.70 18.93 -5.75
C ARG A 288 -23.11 17.54 -5.53
N LYS A 289 -21.94 17.26 -6.12
CA LYS A 289 -21.22 15.98 -5.94
C LYS A 289 -20.87 15.75 -4.48
N ARG A 290 -20.32 16.75 -3.79
CA ARG A 290 -19.99 16.65 -2.35
C ARG A 290 -21.22 16.30 -1.52
N ALA A 291 -22.38 16.89 -1.82
CA ALA A 291 -23.64 16.61 -1.14
C ALA A 291 -24.27 15.24 -1.47
N TRP A 292 -23.81 14.54 -2.51
CA TRP A 292 -24.35 13.24 -2.91
C TRP A 292 -23.98 12.13 -1.93
N ARG A 293 -24.86 11.13 -1.79
CA ARG A 293 -24.68 9.98 -0.91
C ARG A 293 -24.92 8.69 -1.67
N ILE A 294 -24.06 7.70 -1.46
CA ILE A 294 -24.19 6.39 -2.09
C ILE A 294 -25.41 5.63 -1.55
N GLY A 295 -26.16 5.00 -2.44
CA GLY A 295 -27.26 4.10 -2.05
C GLY A 295 -26.76 2.73 -1.61
N ALA A 296 -27.49 2.07 -0.70
CA ALA A 296 -27.12 0.74 -0.18
C ALA A 296 -26.93 -0.32 -1.28
N ALA A 297 -27.74 -0.30 -2.34
CA ALA A 297 -27.62 -1.23 -3.46
C ALA A 297 -26.31 -1.03 -4.24
N GLN A 298 -25.89 0.22 -4.46
CA GLN A 298 -24.64 0.53 -5.16
C GLN A 298 -23.43 0.19 -4.29
N LEU A 299 -23.51 0.43 -2.97
CA LEU A 299 -22.49 0.02 -2.01
C LEU A 299 -22.30 -1.51 -2.00
N GLU A 300 -23.40 -2.26 -2.06
CA GLU A 300 -23.33 -3.73 -2.10
C GLU A 300 -22.77 -4.26 -3.43
N GLN A 301 -23.08 -3.61 -4.55
CA GLN A 301 -22.44 -3.91 -5.83
C GLN A 301 -20.92 -3.67 -5.78
N LEU A 302 -20.49 -2.57 -5.17
CA LEU A 302 -19.08 -2.27 -4.94
C LEU A 302 -18.40 -3.35 -4.08
N ARG A 303 -19.04 -3.76 -2.99
CA ARG A 303 -18.56 -4.86 -2.11
C ARG A 303 -18.46 -6.18 -2.87
N THR A 304 -19.50 -6.54 -3.61
CA THR A 304 -19.55 -7.77 -4.42
C THR A 304 -18.44 -7.79 -5.47
N ALA A 305 -18.23 -6.69 -6.18
CA ALA A 305 -17.16 -6.56 -7.16
C ALA A 305 -15.78 -6.66 -6.51
N ALA A 306 -15.57 -6.05 -5.34
CA ALA A 306 -14.29 -6.13 -4.63
C ALA A 306 -13.91 -7.57 -4.26
N GLN A 307 -14.86 -8.45 -3.96
CA GLN A 307 -14.58 -9.85 -3.63
C GLN A 307 -13.94 -10.62 -4.79
N LYS A 308 -14.12 -10.18 -6.05
CA LYS A 308 -13.49 -10.81 -7.23
C LYS A 308 -11.97 -10.77 -7.21
N TYR A 309 -11.39 -9.81 -6.49
CA TYR A 309 -9.95 -9.71 -6.34
C TYR A 309 -9.34 -10.75 -5.41
N ILE A 310 -10.12 -11.34 -4.50
CA ILE A 310 -9.61 -12.30 -3.52
C ILE A 310 -9.21 -13.59 -4.24
N ALA A 311 -8.13 -14.23 -3.76
CA ALA A 311 -7.39 -15.35 -4.35
C ALA A 311 -6.16 -14.92 -5.16
N THR A 312 -5.59 -15.90 -5.87
CA THR A 312 -4.39 -15.75 -6.69
C THR A 312 -4.80 -15.49 -8.12
N HIS A 313 -4.40 -14.34 -8.66
CA HIS A 313 -4.72 -13.94 -10.03
C HIS A 313 -3.51 -13.36 -10.75
N ASN A 314 -3.62 -13.26 -12.08
CA ASN A 314 -2.64 -12.55 -12.91
C ASN A 314 -3.01 -11.06 -12.97
N PHE A 315 -2.25 -10.22 -12.27
CA PHE A 315 -2.51 -8.79 -12.16
C PHE A 315 -1.78 -7.95 -13.23
N HIS A 316 -1.45 -8.51 -14.40
CA HIS A 316 -0.63 -7.84 -15.42
C HIS A 316 -1.23 -6.51 -15.91
N ASN A 317 -2.56 -6.45 -16.15
CA ASN A 317 -3.27 -5.20 -16.50
C ASN A 317 -3.30 -4.17 -15.35
N PHE A 318 -3.10 -4.62 -14.11
CA PHE A 318 -3.12 -3.78 -12.90
C PHE A 318 -1.75 -3.21 -12.55
N THR A 319 -0.74 -3.36 -13.40
CA THR A 319 0.57 -2.71 -13.23
C THR A 319 0.96 -1.96 -14.50
N VAL A 320 2.06 -1.21 -14.46
CA VAL A 320 2.65 -0.58 -15.65
C VAL A 320 3.56 -1.60 -16.32
N ASN A 321 3.47 -1.80 -17.64
CA ASN A 321 4.27 -2.76 -18.42
C ASN A 321 4.13 -4.24 -17.98
N GLY A 322 2.98 -4.65 -17.44
CA GLY A 322 2.75 -6.05 -17.09
C GLY A 322 2.58 -6.89 -18.34
N GLU A 323 3.42 -7.91 -18.54
CA GLU A 323 3.21 -8.90 -19.61
C GLU A 323 2.39 -10.07 -19.07
N PHE A 324 1.32 -10.48 -19.75
CA PHE A 324 0.49 -11.61 -19.30
C PHE A 324 1.31 -12.90 -19.04
N SER A 325 2.33 -13.17 -19.84
CA SER A 325 3.20 -14.35 -19.69
C SER A 325 4.15 -14.29 -18.49
N ASP A 326 4.37 -13.11 -17.91
CA ASP A 326 5.29 -12.96 -16.78
C ASP A 326 4.67 -13.49 -15.50
N ARG A 327 5.23 -14.59 -14.98
CA ARG A 327 4.78 -15.21 -13.73
C ARG A 327 4.94 -14.29 -12.52
N SER A 328 5.80 -13.27 -12.61
CA SER A 328 5.91 -12.24 -11.59
C SER A 328 4.70 -11.31 -11.52
N ASN A 329 3.70 -11.43 -12.39
CA ASN A 329 2.41 -10.73 -12.23
C ASN A 329 1.39 -11.50 -11.39
N GLN A 330 1.69 -12.75 -11.00
CA GLN A 330 0.84 -13.53 -10.10
C GLN A 330 0.91 -12.98 -8.69
N ARG A 331 -0.21 -12.50 -8.15
CA ARG A 331 -0.29 -11.95 -6.79
C ARG A 331 -1.45 -12.57 -6.04
N ILE A 332 -1.30 -12.64 -4.72
CA ILE A 332 -2.31 -13.20 -3.81
C ILE A 332 -2.95 -12.07 -3.03
N MET A 333 -4.24 -11.87 -3.26
CA MET A 333 -5.08 -11.02 -2.42
C MET A 333 -5.74 -11.89 -1.36
N LYS A 334 -5.44 -11.59 -0.09
CA LYS A 334 -5.93 -12.36 1.06
C LYS A 334 -7.32 -11.93 1.47
N ASN A 335 -7.57 -10.62 1.53
CA ASN A 335 -8.85 -10.07 1.96
C ASN A 335 -9.05 -8.65 1.42
N ILE A 336 -10.30 -8.25 1.21
CA ILE A 336 -10.71 -6.86 0.93
C ILE A 336 -11.96 -6.53 1.73
N VAL A 337 -11.94 -5.40 2.44
CA VAL A 337 -13.05 -4.92 3.26
C VAL A 337 -13.41 -3.49 2.86
N ILE A 338 -14.68 -3.25 2.56
CA ILE A 338 -15.21 -1.90 2.30
C ILE A 338 -16.05 -1.47 3.50
N ALA A 339 -15.58 -0.47 4.24
CA ALA A 339 -16.28 0.08 5.38
C ALA A 339 -17.57 0.80 4.97
N ASP A 340 -18.47 1.03 5.93
CA ASP A 340 -19.62 1.88 5.68
C ASP A 340 -19.18 3.33 5.40
N PRO A 341 -19.84 4.05 4.47
CA PRO A 341 -19.49 5.42 4.15
C PRO A 341 -19.63 6.35 5.36
N VAL A 342 -18.72 7.32 5.47
CA VAL A 342 -18.71 8.31 6.56
C VAL A 342 -18.67 9.72 5.97
N VAL A 343 -19.48 10.62 6.52
CA VAL A 343 -19.53 12.02 6.12
C VAL A 343 -18.55 12.85 6.95
N TYR A 344 -17.68 13.59 6.27
CA TYR A 344 -16.78 14.58 6.87
C TYR A 344 -17.01 15.93 6.18
N GLY A 345 -17.47 16.92 6.94
CA GLY A 345 -17.93 18.19 6.37
C GLY A 345 -19.14 17.95 5.46
N GLU A 346 -19.03 18.33 4.20
CA GLU A 346 -20.09 18.15 3.20
C GLU A 346 -19.96 16.84 2.43
N THR A 347 -18.78 16.22 2.42
CA THR A 347 -18.41 15.11 1.54
C THR A 347 -18.53 13.76 2.26
N GLU A 348 -19.16 12.79 1.60
CA GLU A 348 -19.16 11.39 2.04
C GLU A 348 -17.95 10.64 1.47
N TRP A 349 -17.30 9.84 2.31
CA TRP A 349 -16.08 9.12 1.98
C TRP A 349 -16.22 7.62 2.24
N ILE A 350 -15.55 6.82 1.42
CA ILE A 350 -15.50 5.37 1.50
C ILE A 350 -14.06 4.93 1.75
N SER A 351 -13.88 3.98 2.67
CA SER A 351 -12.60 3.36 2.98
C SER A 351 -12.59 1.90 2.49
N VAL A 352 -11.57 1.54 1.71
CA VAL A 352 -11.35 0.18 1.21
C VAL A 352 -10.02 -0.34 1.71
N LEU A 353 -10.06 -1.34 2.59
CA LEU A 353 -8.89 -2.03 3.12
C LEU A 353 -8.54 -3.22 2.24
N PHE A 354 -7.36 -3.22 1.66
CA PHE A 354 -6.74 -4.32 0.92
C PHE A 354 -5.73 -5.04 1.81
N HIS A 355 -5.81 -6.36 1.90
CA HIS A 355 -4.80 -7.21 2.52
C HIS A 355 -4.26 -8.18 1.49
N GLY A 356 -3.02 -7.95 1.03
CA GLY A 356 -2.35 -8.76 0.01
C GLY A 356 -0.98 -9.24 0.47
N GLN A 357 -0.50 -10.33 -0.11
CA GLN A 357 0.85 -10.84 0.18
C GLN A 357 1.95 -9.87 -0.30
N SER A 358 1.82 -9.40 -1.53
CA SER A 358 2.71 -8.43 -2.15
C SER A 358 1.91 -7.60 -3.14
N PHE A 359 2.43 -6.41 -3.47
CA PHE A 359 1.79 -5.49 -4.41
C PHE A 359 2.82 -5.00 -5.41
N MET A 360 2.41 -4.95 -6.68
CA MET A 360 3.16 -4.33 -7.76
C MET A 360 2.97 -2.82 -7.77
N MET A 361 3.84 -2.12 -8.51
CA MET A 361 3.71 -0.69 -8.77
C MET A 361 2.30 -0.37 -9.30
N HIS A 362 1.66 0.62 -8.68
CA HIS A 362 0.31 1.10 -9.00
C HIS A 362 -0.83 0.08 -8.86
N GLN A 363 -0.59 -1.14 -8.36
CA GLN A 363 -1.60 -2.21 -8.32
C GLN A 363 -2.86 -1.81 -7.58
N VAL A 364 -2.74 -1.29 -6.36
CA VAL A 364 -3.90 -0.87 -5.56
C VAL A 364 -4.68 0.27 -6.24
N ARG A 365 -3.98 1.22 -6.86
CA ARG A 365 -4.57 2.38 -7.55
C ARG A 365 -5.33 1.98 -8.82
N LYS A 366 -4.80 1.01 -9.59
CA LYS A 366 -5.52 0.46 -10.75
C LYS A 366 -6.68 -0.44 -10.34
N MET A 367 -6.54 -1.22 -9.26
CA MET A 367 -7.61 -2.04 -8.72
C MET A 367 -8.81 -1.20 -8.26
N ILE A 368 -8.56 -0.14 -7.47
CA ILE A 368 -9.65 0.72 -7.01
C ILE A 368 -10.30 1.49 -8.16
N SER A 369 -9.52 1.91 -9.17
CA SER A 369 -10.05 2.56 -10.37
C SER A 369 -10.98 1.62 -11.15
N ALA A 370 -10.54 0.39 -11.44
CA ALA A 370 -11.40 -0.59 -12.11
C ALA A 370 -12.69 -0.88 -11.32
N LEU A 371 -12.58 -0.97 -9.99
CA LEU A 371 -13.72 -1.18 -9.10
C LEU A 371 -14.71 -0.01 -9.13
N VAL A 372 -14.22 1.21 -8.93
CA VAL A 372 -15.02 2.44 -8.93
C VAL A 372 -15.67 2.67 -10.29
N LEU A 373 -14.89 2.55 -11.37
CA LEU A 373 -15.39 2.77 -12.73
C LEU A 373 -16.42 1.71 -13.14
N ALA A 374 -16.23 0.44 -12.79
CA ALA A 374 -17.22 -0.60 -13.07
C ALA A 374 -18.53 -0.36 -12.31
N CYS A 375 -18.47 0.01 -11.04
CA CYS A 375 -19.66 0.33 -10.24
C CYS A 375 -20.34 1.61 -10.74
N ARG A 376 -19.56 2.63 -11.11
CA ARG A 376 -19.99 3.90 -11.70
C ARG A 376 -20.77 3.71 -13.01
N THR A 377 -20.36 2.77 -13.86
CA THR A 377 -21.02 2.50 -15.16
C THR A 377 -22.08 1.40 -15.09
N GLY A 378 -22.30 0.80 -13.91
CA GLY A 378 -23.17 -0.37 -13.73
C GLY A 378 -22.66 -1.59 -14.50
N THR A 379 -21.36 -1.67 -14.76
CA THR A 379 -20.72 -2.82 -15.40
C THR A 379 -20.74 -4.02 -14.44
N PRO A 380 -21.16 -5.21 -14.89
CA PRO A 380 -21.20 -6.40 -14.05
C PRO A 380 -19.84 -6.75 -13.42
N PRO A 381 -19.81 -7.26 -12.16
CA PRO A 381 -18.57 -7.60 -11.45
C PRO A 381 -17.61 -8.55 -12.17
N HIS A 382 -18.11 -9.40 -13.08
CA HIS A 382 -17.26 -10.34 -13.82
C HIS A 382 -16.28 -9.66 -14.78
N ILE A 383 -16.42 -8.36 -15.04
CA ILE A 383 -15.39 -7.61 -15.77
C ILE A 383 -14.01 -7.72 -15.10
N ILE A 384 -13.97 -7.85 -13.77
CA ILE A 384 -12.72 -8.04 -13.03
C ILE A 384 -12.07 -9.38 -13.41
N ASP A 385 -12.87 -10.43 -13.61
CA ASP A 385 -12.38 -11.73 -14.06
C ASP A 385 -11.81 -11.64 -15.49
N GLU A 386 -12.47 -10.90 -16.39
CA GLU A 386 -11.98 -10.65 -17.75
C GLU A 386 -10.64 -9.89 -17.76
N LEU A 387 -10.43 -8.95 -16.82
CA LEU A 387 -9.19 -8.17 -16.70
C LEU A 387 -7.98 -9.01 -16.27
N TYR A 388 -8.17 -10.21 -15.71
CA TYR A 388 -7.08 -11.16 -15.47
C TYR A 388 -6.68 -11.94 -16.72
N GLY A 389 -7.49 -11.90 -17.77
CA GLY A 389 -7.27 -12.62 -19.01
C GLY A 389 -6.07 -12.10 -19.82
N PRO A 390 -5.75 -12.76 -20.94
CA PRO A 390 -4.56 -12.47 -21.75
C PRO A 390 -4.66 -11.19 -22.60
N ARG A 391 -5.79 -10.46 -22.53
CA ARG A 391 -5.98 -9.23 -23.30
C ARG A 391 -5.32 -8.08 -22.55
N ASP A 392 -4.46 -7.34 -23.23
CA ASP A 392 -3.87 -6.12 -22.70
C ASP A 392 -4.89 -4.99 -22.78
N VAL A 393 -5.21 -4.40 -21.63
CA VAL A 393 -6.24 -3.37 -21.48
C VAL A 393 -5.69 -2.24 -20.62
N PHE A 394 -5.98 -1.01 -21.02
CA PHE A 394 -5.63 0.17 -20.23
C PHE A 394 -6.56 0.30 -19.03
N ILE A 395 -6.01 0.38 -17.83
CA ILE A 395 -6.75 0.70 -16.60
C ILE A 395 -6.22 2.04 -16.07
N PRO A 396 -7.05 3.10 -15.99
CA PRO A 396 -6.64 4.37 -15.40
C PRO A 396 -6.19 4.18 -13.96
N LYS A 397 -5.21 4.96 -13.53
CA LYS A 397 -4.68 4.97 -12.18
C LYS A 397 -5.42 6.01 -11.34
N MET A 398 -6.01 5.58 -10.23
CA MET A 398 -6.66 6.46 -9.25
C MET A 398 -5.64 7.45 -8.63
N PRO A 399 -6.01 8.65 -8.12
CA PRO A 399 -5.05 9.56 -7.52
C PRO A 399 -4.22 8.95 -6.37
N ALA A 400 -2.96 9.36 -6.21
CA ALA A 400 -2.11 8.84 -5.14
C ALA A 400 -2.56 9.29 -3.74
N LEU A 401 -3.23 10.45 -3.65
CA LEU A 401 -3.72 11.07 -2.41
C LEU A 401 -4.51 10.12 -1.51
N GLY A 402 -5.37 9.26 -2.07
CA GLY A 402 -6.22 8.36 -1.29
C GLY A 402 -5.50 7.14 -0.71
N LEU A 403 -4.24 6.89 -1.06
CA LEU A 403 -3.54 5.66 -0.70
C LEU A 403 -2.79 5.80 0.64
N LEU A 404 -3.04 4.83 1.53
CA LEU A 404 -2.43 4.71 2.85
C LEU A 404 -1.90 3.30 3.06
N LEU A 405 -0.62 3.15 3.40
CA LEU A 405 -0.11 1.91 3.99
C LEU A 405 -0.54 1.83 5.46
N GLU A 406 -1.37 0.85 5.81
CA GLU A 406 -1.76 0.62 7.20
C GLU A 406 -0.60 0.01 7.99
N GLN A 407 -0.11 -1.15 7.53
CA GLN A 407 1.05 -1.80 8.11
C GLN A 407 1.54 -3.00 7.27
N PRO A 408 2.85 -3.29 7.30
CA PRO A 408 3.40 -4.60 6.95
C PRO A 408 3.18 -5.63 8.08
N ILE A 409 2.98 -6.90 7.70
CA ILE A 409 2.69 -8.02 8.60
C ILE A 409 3.90 -8.96 8.65
N PHE A 410 4.30 -9.37 9.86
CA PHE A 410 5.50 -10.17 10.14
C PHE A 410 5.19 -11.45 10.94
N ASP A 411 4.01 -12.03 10.77
CA ASP A 411 3.54 -13.20 11.53
C ASP A 411 4.55 -14.36 11.52
N SER A 412 5.10 -14.71 10.35
CA SER A 412 6.07 -15.80 10.22
C SER A 412 7.37 -15.51 10.97
N TYR A 413 7.80 -14.24 10.97
CA TYR A 413 8.95 -13.79 11.74
C TYR A 413 8.64 -13.82 13.25
N ASN A 414 7.49 -13.33 13.66
CA ASN A 414 7.06 -13.27 15.06
C ASN A 414 6.94 -14.68 15.67
N VAL A 415 6.37 -15.64 14.94
CA VAL A 415 6.30 -17.06 15.38
C VAL A 415 7.71 -17.64 15.58
N ARG A 416 8.65 -17.35 14.67
CA ARG A 416 10.04 -17.83 14.79
C ARG A 416 10.73 -17.22 16.00
N VAL A 417 10.53 -15.93 16.24
CA VAL A 417 11.11 -15.21 17.38
C VAL A 417 10.52 -15.70 18.70
N ALA A 418 9.21 -15.90 18.77
CA ALA A 418 8.53 -16.43 19.95
C ALA A 418 9.14 -17.77 20.39
N ARG A 419 9.38 -18.69 19.45
CA ARG A 419 10.00 -20.00 19.72
C ARG A 419 11.42 -19.89 20.26
N ILE A 420 12.19 -18.89 19.83
CA ILE A 420 13.54 -18.63 20.37
C ILE A 420 13.43 -18.07 21.79
N ASN A 421 12.48 -17.17 22.01
CA ASN A 421 12.25 -16.52 23.30
C ASN A 421 11.70 -17.47 24.36
N GLU A 422 11.08 -18.60 24.03
CA GLU A 422 10.64 -19.62 25.01
C GLU A 422 11.74 -20.04 25.98
N LYS A 423 13.01 -19.96 25.55
CA LYS A 423 14.18 -20.35 26.35
C LYS A 423 14.87 -19.17 27.04
N LEU A 424 14.35 -17.95 26.88
CA LEU A 424 14.98 -16.71 27.29
C LEU A 424 14.04 -15.89 28.16
N THR A 425 14.58 -15.15 29.12
CA THR A 425 13.81 -14.12 29.81
C THR A 425 13.88 -12.79 29.04
N PRO A 426 12.91 -11.86 29.19
CA PRO A 426 12.95 -10.55 28.53
C PRO A 426 14.22 -9.73 28.76
N GLU A 427 14.89 -9.93 29.89
CA GLU A 427 16.13 -9.25 30.28
C GLU A 427 17.37 -9.85 29.60
N HIS A 428 17.23 -11.04 29.01
CA HIS A 428 18.34 -11.74 28.38
C HIS A 428 18.84 -10.96 27.15
N ALA A 429 20.16 -10.83 26.99
CA ALA A 429 20.76 -10.05 25.90
C ALA A 429 20.37 -10.53 24.48
N ASP A 430 19.97 -11.80 24.35
CA ASP A 430 19.50 -12.42 23.11
C ASP A 430 17.98 -12.45 22.92
N TYR A 431 17.21 -12.00 23.91
CA TYR A 431 15.77 -11.83 23.75
C TYR A 431 15.47 -10.81 22.64
N ARG A 432 14.46 -11.10 21.82
CA ARG A 432 14.02 -10.21 20.72
C ARG A 432 12.50 -10.05 20.81
N PRO A 433 11.95 -8.85 20.99
CA PRO A 433 10.50 -8.67 20.97
C PRO A 433 9.91 -9.04 19.58
N PRO A 434 8.63 -9.43 19.50
CA PRO A 434 7.93 -9.47 18.22
C PRO A 434 7.82 -8.07 17.61
N ILE A 435 7.67 -8.00 16.30
CA ILE A 435 7.33 -6.75 15.60
C ILE A 435 5.81 -6.65 15.61
N ASP A 436 5.28 -5.71 16.39
CA ASP A 436 3.85 -5.55 16.60
C ASP A 436 3.46 -4.07 16.68
N PHE A 437 2.53 -3.65 15.83
CA PHE A 437 1.98 -2.29 15.84
C PHE A 437 0.79 -2.13 16.79
N GLU A 438 0.20 -3.23 17.29
CA GLU A 438 -1.01 -3.18 18.14
C GLU A 438 -0.76 -2.40 19.44
N VAL A 439 0.46 -2.48 19.97
CA VAL A 439 0.91 -1.71 21.16
C VAL A 439 0.79 -0.19 20.94
N HIS A 440 0.81 0.26 19.68
CA HIS A 440 0.78 1.67 19.30
C HIS A 440 -0.55 2.08 18.64
N LYS A 441 -1.58 1.24 18.66
CA LYS A 441 -2.81 1.45 17.88
C LYS A 441 -3.49 2.79 18.14
N ASP A 442 -3.58 3.22 19.40
CA ASP A 442 -4.29 4.46 19.77
C ASP A 442 -3.51 5.68 19.26
N ALA A 443 -2.18 5.65 19.37
CA ALA A 443 -1.30 6.69 18.84
C ALA A 443 -1.34 6.74 17.31
N ILE A 444 -1.35 5.57 16.65
CA ILE A 444 -1.48 5.45 15.20
C ILE A 444 -2.84 5.97 14.74
N ALA A 445 -3.93 5.64 15.44
CA ALA A 445 -5.27 6.11 15.12
C ALA A 445 -5.38 7.63 15.22
N ALA A 446 -4.88 8.22 16.31
CA ALA A 446 -4.83 9.67 16.48
C ALA A 446 -4.01 10.36 15.39
N PHE A 447 -2.86 9.77 15.03
CA PHE A 447 -1.99 10.28 13.97
C PHE A 447 -2.65 10.19 12.59
N LYS A 448 -3.32 9.07 12.28
CA LYS A 448 -4.09 8.90 11.04
C LYS A 448 -5.14 9.99 10.89
N GLN A 449 -5.88 10.30 11.95
CA GLN A 449 -6.91 11.34 11.89
C GLN A 449 -6.30 12.73 11.65
N THR A 450 -5.28 13.09 12.45
CA THR A 450 -4.71 14.45 12.49
C THR A 450 -3.85 14.77 11.27
N TYR A 451 -2.97 13.85 10.85
CA TYR A 451 -1.94 14.15 9.85
C TYR A 451 -2.23 13.55 8.47
N ILE A 452 -3.01 12.46 8.41
CA ILE A 452 -3.26 11.74 7.16
C ILE A 452 -4.63 12.08 6.61
N TYR A 453 -5.71 11.68 7.28
CA TYR A 453 -7.07 11.84 6.76
C TYR A 453 -7.51 13.31 6.74
N GLU A 454 -7.15 14.11 7.73
CA GLU A 454 -7.40 15.55 7.68
C GLU A 454 -6.70 16.20 6.47
N ASN A 455 -5.45 15.84 6.21
CA ASN A 455 -4.74 16.33 5.05
C ASN A 455 -5.35 15.86 3.72
N MET A 456 -5.73 14.57 3.59
CA MET A 456 -6.43 14.05 2.41
C MET A 456 -7.71 14.85 2.11
N ARG A 457 -8.52 15.09 3.15
CA ARG A 457 -9.76 15.87 3.02
C ARG A 457 -9.48 17.33 2.68
N ARG A 458 -8.52 17.97 3.37
CA ARG A 458 -8.14 19.36 3.11
C ARG A 458 -7.67 19.58 1.67
N VAL A 459 -6.87 18.67 1.12
CA VAL A 459 -6.43 18.72 -0.28
C VAL A 459 -7.63 18.58 -1.22
N GLU A 460 -8.54 17.63 -0.98
CA GLU A 460 -9.74 17.50 -1.82
C GLU A 460 -10.69 18.69 -1.72
N ASP A 461 -10.85 19.26 -0.53
CA ASP A 461 -11.70 20.41 -0.29
C ASP A 461 -11.18 21.65 -1.02
N ARG A 462 -9.85 21.84 -1.02
CA ARG A 462 -9.14 22.96 -1.65
C ARG A 462 -9.00 22.81 -3.17
N ASP A 463 -8.49 21.66 -3.62
CA ASP A 463 -8.02 21.45 -4.99
C ASP A 463 -8.99 20.62 -5.85
N GLY A 464 -9.91 19.87 -5.23
CA GLY A 464 -10.83 18.98 -5.94
C GLY A 464 -10.12 17.93 -6.79
N LEU A 465 -9.06 17.30 -6.26
CA LEU A 465 -8.18 16.39 -7.01
C LEU A 465 -8.93 15.17 -7.55
N PHE A 466 -9.75 14.52 -6.73
CA PHE A 466 -10.59 13.40 -7.14
C PHE A 466 -11.64 13.84 -8.16
N ASP A 467 -12.22 15.03 -8.00
CA ASP A 467 -13.14 15.60 -9.00
C ASP A 467 -12.44 15.91 -10.34
N ALA A 468 -11.23 16.48 -10.29
CA ALA A 468 -10.44 16.74 -11.48
C ALA A 468 -10.06 15.44 -12.21
N TRP A 469 -9.70 14.39 -11.46
CA TRP A 469 -9.42 13.07 -12.01
C TRP A 469 -10.63 12.48 -12.71
N ILE A 470 -11.80 12.52 -12.07
CA ILE A 470 -12.99 11.92 -12.66
C ILE A 470 -13.53 12.72 -13.85
N ARG A 471 -13.36 14.05 -13.85
CA ARG A 471 -13.64 14.89 -15.02
C ARG A 471 -12.71 14.58 -16.19
N MET A 472 -11.43 14.27 -15.94
CA MET A 472 -10.51 13.79 -16.98
C MET A 472 -11.03 12.47 -17.57
N VAL A 473 -11.46 11.53 -16.74
CA VAL A 473 -12.02 10.25 -17.19
C VAL A 473 -13.28 10.48 -18.04
N ASP A 474 -14.18 11.36 -17.59
CA ASP A 474 -15.40 11.72 -18.35
C ASP A 474 -15.10 12.45 -19.67
N GLY A 475 -14.01 13.21 -19.72
CA GLY A 475 -13.53 13.91 -20.90
C GLY A 475 -12.93 13.00 -21.97
N TYR A 476 -12.68 11.73 -21.66
CA TYR A 476 -12.10 10.78 -22.59
C TYR A 476 -13.14 10.18 -23.54
N GLY A 477 -12.96 10.41 -24.84
CA GLY A 477 -13.85 9.95 -25.91
C GLY A 477 -13.26 8.85 -26.80
N GLY A 478 -12.23 8.13 -26.35
CA GLY A 478 -11.63 7.03 -27.10
C GLY A 478 -12.11 5.64 -26.66
N ASP A 479 -11.50 4.60 -27.23
CA ASP A 479 -11.96 3.22 -27.13
C ASP A 479 -11.40 2.44 -25.93
N ASP A 480 -10.38 2.98 -25.24
CA ASP A 480 -9.61 2.26 -24.21
C ASP A 480 -10.47 1.79 -23.04
N LEU A 481 -11.54 2.52 -22.72
CA LEU A 481 -12.41 2.26 -21.57
C LEU A 481 -13.72 1.55 -21.97
N LEU A 482 -13.85 1.05 -23.20
CA LEU A 482 -15.09 0.39 -23.67
C LEU A 482 -15.41 -0.93 -22.97
N TYR A 483 -14.47 -1.48 -22.20
CA TYR A 483 -14.72 -2.63 -21.32
C TYR A 483 -15.68 -2.29 -20.17
N LEU A 484 -15.90 -1.00 -19.87
CA LEU A 484 -16.91 -0.49 -18.94
C LEU A 484 -18.32 -0.46 -19.57
N ASN A 485 -18.77 -1.62 -20.04
CA ASN A 485 -20.07 -1.76 -20.71
C ASN A 485 -21.08 -2.61 -19.91
N PRO A 486 -22.38 -2.59 -20.25
CA PRO A 486 -23.40 -3.34 -19.52
C PRO A 486 -23.24 -4.86 -19.53
N LYS A 487 -22.42 -5.39 -20.45
CA LYS A 487 -22.15 -6.83 -20.55
C LYS A 487 -20.94 -7.29 -19.77
N GLY A 488 -20.06 -6.39 -19.31
CA GLY A 488 -18.84 -6.76 -18.57
C GLY A 488 -17.79 -7.50 -19.39
N ILE A 489 -17.80 -7.33 -20.72
CA ILE A 489 -16.84 -7.96 -21.64
C ILE A 489 -15.80 -6.97 -22.15
N ILE A 490 -14.60 -7.44 -22.49
CA ILE A 490 -13.57 -6.60 -23.14
C ILE A 490 -13.76 -6.65 -24.67
N PRO A 491 -14.24 -5.58 -25.32
CA PRO A 491 -14.39 -5.55 -26.77
C PRO A 491 -13.04 -5.45 -27.48
N PRO A 492 -12.91 -5.93 -28.73
CA PRO A 492 -11.65 -5.86 -29.48
C PRO A 492 -11.07 -4.45 -29.64
N ALA A 493 -11.92 -3.42 -29.60
CA ALA A 493 -11.52 -2.02 -29.70
C ALA A 493 -10.81 -1.49 -28.43
N ALA A 494 -11.06 -2.09 -27.26
CA ALA A 494 -10.40 -1.73 -26.00
C ALA A 494 -9.08 -2.52 -25.76
N VAL A 495 -8.75 -3.47 -26.64
CA VAL A 495 -7.54 -4.28 -26.52
C VAL A 495 -6.36 -3.55 -27.18
N ILE A 496 -5.28 -3.39 -26.42
CA ILE A 496 -4.03 -2.79 -26.90
C ILE A 496 -3.30 -3.83 -27.76
N LYS A 497 -3.39 -3.72 -29.09
CA LYS A 497 -2.73 -4.65 -30.04
C LYS A 497 -1.42 -4.12 -30.61
N ASP A 498 -1.33 -2.80 -30.83
CA ASP A 498 -0.18 -2.08 -31.34
C ASP A 498 0.01 -0.78 -30.55
N ARG A 499 1.22 -0.22 -30.53
CA ARG A 499 1.50 1.08 -29.84
C ARG A 499 0.70 2.26 -30.42
N HIS A 500 0.13 2.12 -31.62
CA HIS A 500 -0.63 3.18 -32.28
C HIS A 500 -2.12 3.05 -31.96
N ARG A 501 -2.52 3.59 -30.81
CA ARG A 501 -3.93 3.84 -30.47
C ARG A 501 -4.40 5.13 -31.14
N LYS A 502 -5.62 5.16 -31.68
CA LYS A 502 -6.17 6.35 -32.37
C LYS A 502 -6.33 7.56 -31.44
N LEU A 503 -6.85 7.31 -30.25
CA LEU A 503 -7.06 8.29 -29.18
C LEU A 503 -6.68 7.63 -27.86
N PRO A 504 -5.37 7.53 -27.54
CA PRO A 504 -4.92 6.91 -26.29
C PRO A 504 -5.41 7.72 -25.09
N PHE A 505 -5.84 7.03 -24.03
CA PHE A 505 -5.99 7.65 -22.73
C PHE A 505 -4.61 8.07 -22.22
N LYS A 506 -4.46 9.34 -21.86
CA LYS A 506 -3.22 9.90 -21.32
C LYS A 506 -3.41 10.27 -19.85
N GLU A 507 -2.59 9.67 -18.99
CA GLU A 507 -2.57 10.04 -17.58
C GLU A 507 -1.88 11.40 -17.40
N LYS A 508 -2.28 12.16 -16.39
CA LYS A 508 -1.60 13.41 -16.03
C LYS A 508 -0.77 13.20 -14.78
N LYS A 509 0.47 13.69 -14.79
CA LYS A 509 1.38 13.68 -13.63
C LYS A 509 0.76 14.31 -12.38
N LEU A 510 -0.20 15.23 -12.55
CA LEU A 510 -0.94 15.84 -11.43
C LEU A 510 -1.61 14.83 -10.50
N PHE A 511 -2.12 13.71 -11.04
CA PHE A 511 -2.82 12.72 -10.22
C PHE A 511 -1.86 11.77 -9.48
N ASP A 512 -0.58 11.84 -9.84
CA ASP A 512 0.54 11.27 -9.10
C ASP A 512 1.17 12.27 -8.14
N ALA A 513 0.81 13.54 -8.26
CA ALA A 513 1.24 14.56 -7.32
C ALA A 513 0.67 14.26 -5.94
N THR A 514 1.53 14.42 -4.96
CA THR A 514 1.24 14.18 -3.56
C THR A 514 1.82 15.25 -2.65
N SER A 515 2.52 16.23 -3.24
CA SER A 515 2.84 17.51 -2.61
C SER A 515 1.92 18.58 -3.19
N PHE A 516 1.14 19.23 -2.33
CA PHE A 516 0.23 20.30 -2.72
C PHE A 516 0.57 21.59 -1.95
N PRO A 517 1.69 22.27 -2.28
CA PRO A 517 2.10 23.49 -1.60
C PRO A 517 1.00 24.55 -1.65
N ASP A 518 0.94 25.45 -0.66
CA ASP A 518 -0.03 26.54 -0.60
C ASP A 518 0.27 27.56 -1.70
N GLY A 519 -0.31 27.34 -2.89
CA GLY A 519 -0.16 28.16 -4.07
C GLY A 519 -0.76 27.46 -5.29
N LYS A 520 -1.37 28.21 -6.21
CA LYS A 520 -1.98 27.66 -7.44
C LYS A 520 -0.93 26.87 -8.22
N GLN A 521 -0.94 25.54 -8.13
CA GLN A 521 -0.42 24.72 -9.22
C GLN A 521 -1.36 24.94 -10.41
N SER A 522 -0.80 25.39 -11.54
CA SER A 522 -1.56 25.42 -12.78
C SER A 522 -2.02 23.98 -13.09
N MET A 523 -3.26 23.82 -13.52
CA MET A 523 -3.79 22.54 -14.03
C MET A 523 -3.11 22.11 -15.34
N ASP A 524 -2.09 22.85 -15.78
CA ASP A 524 -1.19 22.57 -16.91
C ASP A 524 -0.11 21.57 -16.49
N ALA A 525 -0.50 20.43 -15.93
CA ALA A 525 0.43 19.35 -15.68
C ALA A 525 0.77 18.64 -16.99
N GLU A 526 2.06 18.34 -17.19
CA GLU A 526 2.53 17.53 -18.31
C GLU A 526 1.78 16.20 -18.38
N GLU A 527 1.37 15.82 -19.59
CA GLU A 527 0.86 14.48 -19.87
C GLU A 527 1.99 13.47 -19.63
N GLU A 528 1.68 12.38 -18.96
CA GLU A 528 2.61 11.26 -18.80
C GLU A 528 2.62 10.49 -20.13
N ASP A 529 3.67 10.66 -20.93
CA ASP A 529 3.84 9.91 -22.18
C ASP A 529 4.15 8.44 -21.87
N GLU A 530 3.50 7.51 -22.57
CA GLU A 530 3.73 6.07 -22.37
C GLU A 530 5.18 5.64 -22.64
N GLU A 531 5.94 6.42 -23.41
CA GLU A 531 7.37 6.20 -23.64
C GLU A 531 8.22 6.51 -22.39
N GLU A 532 7.79 7.43 -21.52
CA GLU A 532 8.46 7.72 -20.23
C GLU A 532 8.24 6.60 -19.19
N MET A 533 7.23 5.74 -19.39
CA MET A 533 6.94 4.59 -18.52
C MET A 533 7.88 3.39 -18.73
N GLN A 534 8.95 3.49 -19.55
CA GLN A 534 9.95 2.43 -19.69
C GLN A 534 10.83 2.30 -18.44
N VAL A 535 10.26 1.73 -17.38
CA VAL A 535 10.99 1.35 -16.18
C VAL A 535 11.66 -0.02 -16.42
N ASP A 536 13.00 -0.04 -16.36
CA ASP A 536 13.80 -1.26 -16.44
C ASP A 536 13.26 -2.35 -15.49
N LYS A 537 13.20 -3.60 -15.96
CA LYS A 537 12.70 -4.76 -15.19
C LYS A 537 13.37 -4.89 -13.82
N ARG A 538 14.66 -4.53 -13.70
CA ARG A 538 15.35 -4.48 -12.41
C ARG A 538 14.78 -3.42 -11.45
N LYS A 539 14.50 -2.22 -11.96
CA LYS A 539 13.85 -1.15 -11.18
C LYS A 539 12.42 -1.56 -10.75
N ARG A 540 11.70 -2.32 -11.59
CA ARG A 540 10.35 -2.84 -11.27
C ARG A 540 10.37 -3.85 -10.13
N ILE A 541 11.24 -4.86 -10.20
CA ILE A 541 11.43 -5.83 -9.11
C ILE A 541 11.83 -5.10 -7.82
N ASP A 542 12.70 -4.09 -7.93
CA ASP A 542 13.10 -3.27 -6.79
C ASP A 542 11.92 -2.46 -6.20
N THR A 543 10.99 -1.95 -7.00
CA THR A 543 9.79 -1.23 -6.51
C THR A 543 8.71 -2.13 -5.93
N GLU A 544 8.73 -3.44 -6.21
CA GLU A 544 7.76 -4.38 -5.64
C GLU A 544 7.97 -4.55 -4.13
N GLY A 545 6.87 -4.49 -3.37
CA GLY A 545 6.84 -4.73 -1.93
C GLY A 545 6.73 -6.19 -1.62
#